data_AF-A0AAQ4QNN7-F1
#
_entry.id   AF-A0AAQ4QNN7-F1
#
_cell.length_a   1.000
_cell.length_b   1.000
_cell.length_c   1.000
_cell.angle_alpha   90.00
_cell.angle_beta   90.00
_cell.angle_gamma   90.00
#
_symmetry.space_group_name_H-M   'P 1'
#
loop_
_entity.id
_entity.type
_entity.pdbx_description
1 polymer ?
#
loop_
_entity_poly.entity_id
_entity_poly.type
_entity_poly.pdbx_seq_one_letter_code
_entity_poly.pdbx_strand_id
1 'polypeptide(L)'
;MDLQPYLWMVILGFIIAFVLAFSVGANDVANSFGTAVGSGVVTLKQACILASIFETLGSMLLGAKVGETIRKGIIDVNLYNETVPVLMAGEVSAMVGESESSLIRRLRSGATVFIRPLLTACYIRFKPKDTEIISRKPQF
;
A
#
# COMPACT_ATOMS: atom_id res chain seq x y z
N MET A 1 -11.55 -27.21 -21.67
CA MET A 1 -12.00 -27.04 -20.29
C MET A 1 -13.01 -25.92 -20.26
N ASP A 2 -14.26 -26.21 -19.94
CA ASP A 2 -15.31 -25.21 -19.85
C ASP A 2 -15.05 -24.30 -18.64
N LEU A 3 -14.65 -23.05 -18.90
CA LEU A 3 -14.36 -22.04 -17.87
C LEU A 3 -15.60 -21.24 -17.44
N GLN A 4 -16.73 -21.40 -18.15
CA GLN A 4 -18.01 -20.77 -17.85
C GLN A 4 -18.48 -20.94 -16.39
N PRO A 5 -18.36 -22.12 -15.73
CA PRO A 5 -18.76 -22.26 -14.33
C PRO A 5 -17.83 -21.57 -13.33
N TYR A 6 -16.69 -21.03 -13.75
CA TYR A 6 -15.71 -20.35 -12.86
C TYR A 6 -15.67 -18.83 -13.05
N LEU A 7 -16.38 -18.30 -14.04
CA LEU A 7 -16.45 -16.86 -14.34
C LEU A 7 -16.89 -16.04 -13.11
N TRP A 8 -17.79 -16.59 -12.29
CA TRP A 8 -18.27 -15.93 -11.07
C TRP A 8 -17.14 -15.71 -10.05
N MET A 9 -16.17 -16.63 -9.93
CA MET A 9 -15.01 -16.46 -9.06
C MET A 9 -14.09 -15.36 -9.58
N VAL A 10 -13.91 -15.26 -10.90
CA VAL A 10 -13.07 -14.22 -11.51
C VAL A 10 -13.69 -12.83 -11.29
N ILE A 11 -15.02 -12.72 -11.46
CA ILE A 11 -15.73 -11.46 -11.22
C ILE A 11 -15.65 -11.05 -9.74
N LEU A 12 -15.90 -11.97 -8.81
CA LEU A 12 -15.75 -11.69 -7.38
C LEU A 12 -14.31 -11.32 -7.01
N GLY A 13 -13.34 -12.10 -7.51
CA GLY A 13 -11.91 -11.84 -7.30
C GLY A 13 -11.51 -10.47 -7.81
N PHE A 14 -12.01 -10.04 -8.97
CA PHE A 14 -11.72 -8.71 -9.52
C PHE A 14 -12.27 -7.58 -8.63
N ILE A 15 -13.49 -7.72 -8.10
CA ILE A 15 -14.07 -6.73 -7.19
C ILE A 15 -13.24 -6.62 -5.90
N ILE A 16 -12.86 -7.76 -5.32
CA ILE A 16 -12.02 -7.79 -4.10
C ILE A 16 -10.63 -7.20 -4.38
N ALA A 17 -10.01 -7.57 -5.50
CA ALA A 17 -8.73 -7.03 -5.96
C ALA A 17 -8.76 -5.51 -6.09
N PHE A 18 -9.86 -4.96 -6.61
CA PHE A 18 -10.01 -3.53 -6.78
C PHE A 18 -10.05 -2.79 -5.43
N VAL A 19 -10.80 -3.32 -4.46
CA VAL A 19 -10.87 -2.77 -3.09
C VAL A 19 -9.51 -2.87 -2.38
N LEU A 20 -8.79 -3.98 -2.57
CA LEU A 20 -7.43 -4.17 -2.07
C LEU A 20 -6.44 -3.18 -2.68
N ALA A 21 -6.43 -3.04 -4.00
CA ALA A 21 -5.54 -2.14 -4.71
C ALA A 21 -5.72 -0.69 -4.21
N PHE A 22 -6.97 -0.26 -4.00
CA PHE A 22 -7.25 1.06 -3.41
C PHE A 22 -6.73 1.18 -1.98
N SER A 23 -6.92 0.14 -1.17
CA SER A 23 -6.51 0.11 0.23
C SER A 23 -4.99 0.13 0.41
N VAL A 24 -4.26 -0.61 -0.42
CA VAL A 24 -2.78 -0.70 -0.40
C VAL A 24 -2.17 0.55 -1.03
N GLY A 25 -2.63 0.98 -2.21
CA GLY A 25 -2.11 2.17 -2.89
C GLY A 25 -2.27 3.45 -2.05
N ALA A 26 -3.39 3.61 -1.34
CA ALA A 26 -3.56 4.76 -0.43
C ALA A 26 -2.55 4.74 0.73
N ASN A 27 -2.15 3.56 1.22
CA ASN A 27 -1.15 3.43 2.27
C ASN A 27 0.25 3.73 1.75
N ASP A 28 0.58 3.28 0.54
CA ASP A 28 1.88 3.47 -0.09
C ASP A 28 2.13 4.95 -0.41
N VAL A 29 1.12 5.65 -0.92
CA VAL A 29 1.16 7.10 -1.15
C VAL A 29 1.33 7.87 0.17
N ALA A 30 0.61 7.49 1.23
CA ALA A 30 0.74 8.14 2.53
C ALA A 30 2.13 7.94 3.16
N ASN A 31 2.72 6.75 3.00
CA ASN A 31 4.05 6.44 3.51
C ASN A 31 5.16 7.15 2.71
N SER A 32 5.01 7.24 1.38
CA SER A 32 6.01 7.81 0.48
C SER A 32 5.98 9.34 0.45
N PHE A 33 4.78 9.94 0.47
CA PHE A 33 4.62 11.40 0.38
C PHE A 33 4.33 12.09 1.73
N GLY A 34 4.14 11.34 2.83
CA GLY A 34 3.82 11.92 4.13
C GLY A 34 4.88 12.86 4.69
N THR A 35 6.16 12.55 4.50
CA THR A 35 7.28 13.40 4.95
C THR A 35 7.48 14.62 4.05
N ALA A 36 7.30 14.48 2.74
CA ALA A 36 7.40 15.57 1.77
C ALA A 36 6.28 16.60 1.95
N VAL A 37 5.06 16.14 2.24
CA VAL A 37 3.92 17.01 2.54
C VAL A 37 4.04 17.60 3.96
N GLY A 38 4.48 16.82 4.95
CA GLY A 38 4.66 17.28 6.33
C GLY A 38 5.80 18.29 6.51
N SER A 39 6.82 18.26 5.65
CA SER A 39 7.93 19.23 5.64
C SER A 39 7.61 20.53 4.88
N GLY A 40 6.47 20.58 4.19
CA GLY A 40 6.04 21.73 3.37
C GLY A 40 6.76 21.86 2.03
N VAL A 41 7.48 20.82 1.58
CA VAL A 41 8.18 20.81 0.29
C VAL A 41 7.20 20.64 -0.87
N VAL A 42 6.15 19.83 -0.68
CA VAL A 42 5.12 19.55 -1.70
C VAL A 42 3.74 19.72 -1.09
N THR A 43 2.82 20.37 -1.81
CA THR A 43 1.43 20.51 -1.35
C THR A 43 0.63 19.22 -1.56
N LEU A 44 -0.43 19.01 -0.77
CA LEU A 44 -1.27 17.80 -0.86
C LEU A 44 -1.84 17.57 -2.28
N LYS A 45 -2.21 18.65 -2.96
CA LYS A 45 -2.74 18.59 -4.34
C LYS A 45 -1.68 18.13 -5.34
N GLN A 46 -0.45 18.64 -5.21
CA GLN A 46 0.66 18.24 -6.07
C GLN A 46 1.08 16.80 -5.83
N ALA A 47 1.14 16.38 -4.56
CA ALA A 47 1.48 15.00 -4.20
C ALA A 47 0.47 14.00 -4.80
N CYS A 48 -0.82 14.30 -4.78
CA CYS A 48 -1.86 13.44 -5.35
C CYS A 48 -1.73 13.27 -6.87
N ILE A 49 -1.46 14.35 -7.60
CA ILE A 49 -1.27 14.31 -9.07
C ILE A 49 0.01 13.56 -9.44
N LEU A 50 1.10 13.79 -8.69
CA LEU A 50 2.36 13.12 -8.95
C LEU A 50 2.27 11.62 -8.64
N ALA A 51 1.66 11.26 -7.51
CA ALA A 51 1.42 9.89 -7.11
C ALA A 51 0.59 9.14 -8.17
N SER A 52 -0.53 9.71 -8.65
CA SER A 52 -1.38 9.01 -9.61
C SER A 52 -0.67 8.70 -10.92
N ILE A 53 0.15 9.63 -11.44
CA ILE A 53 0.92 9.43 -12.67
C ILE A 53 2.00 8.38 -12.47
N PHE A 54 2.86 8.54 -11.45
CA PHE A 54 4.00 7.65 -11.24
C PHE A 54 3.58 6.24 -10.79
N GLU A 55 2.56 6.11 -9.95
CA GLU A 55 2.05 4.81 -9.49
C GLU A 55 1.43 4.02 -10.66
N THR A 56 0.63 4.70 -11.48
CA THR A 56 -0.02 4.07 -12.64
C THR A 56 1.03 3.66 -13.69
N LEU A 57 2.01 4.53 -13.96
CA LEU A 57 3.10 4.23 -14.89
C LEU A 57 3.97 3.07 -14.39
N GLY A 58 4.33 3.07 -13.10
CA GLY A 58 5.10 2.00 -12.47
C GLY A 58 4.38 0.66 -12.55
N SER A 59 3.08 0.64 -12.24
CA SER A 59 2.24 -0.55 -12.34
C SER A 59 2.17 -1.11 -13.76
N MET A 60 1.99 -0.25 -14.77
CA MET A 60 1.94 -0.68 -16.18
C MET A 60 3.28 -1.21 -16.69
N LEU A 61 4.40 -0.57 -16.34
CA LEU A 61 5.73 -0.89 -16.86
C LEU A 61 6.38 -2.08 -16.15
N LEU A 62 6.23 -2.18 -14.83
CA LEU A 62 6.95 -3.16 -14.00
C LEU A 62 6.05 -4.27 -13.44
N GLY A 63 4.72 -4.06 -13.40
CA GLY A 63 3.80 -4.97 -12.73
C GLY A 63 3.82 -6.39 -13.28
N ALA A 64 3.81 -6.56 -14.61
CA ALA A 64 3.81 -7.89 -15.23
C ALA A 64 5.10 -8.67 -14.95
N LYS A 65 6.26 -8.01 -15.01
CA LYS A 65 7.57 -8.65 -14.79
C LYS A 65 7.74 -9.07 -13.33
N VAL A 66 7.38 -8.18 -12.39
CA VAL A 66 7.48 -8.46 -10.95
C VAL A 66 6.48 -9.55 -10.55
N GLY A 67 5.23 -9.47 -11.02
CA GLY A 67 4.20 -10.48 -10.74
C GLY A 67 4.61 -11.88 -11.19
N GLU A 68 5.22 -12.02 -12.37
CA GLU A 68 5.71 -13.32 -12.84
C GLU A 68 6.84 -13.87 -11.96
N THR A 69 7.76 -13.01 -11.51
CA THR A 69 8.86 -13.44 -10.63
C THR A 69 8.38 -13.86 -9.24
N ILE A 70 7.42 -13.14 -8.67
CA ILE A 70 6.82 -13.50 -7.38
C ILE A 70 6.05 -14.80 -7.49
N ARG A 71 5.19 -14.94 -8.52
CA ARG A 71 4.38 -16.15 -8.71
C ARG A 71 5.26 -17.39 -8.85
N LYS A 72 6.32 -17.34 -9.67
CA LYS A 72 7.25 -18.47 -9.87
C LYS A 72 8.03 -18.84 -8.61
N GLY A 73 8.26 -17.88 -7.70
CA GLY A 73 8.97 -18.12 -6.45
C GLY A 73 8.12 -18.73 -5.33
N ILE A 74 6.79 -18.61 -5.41
CA ILE A 74 5.87 -19.07 -4.36
C ILE A 74 5.06 -20.29 -4.81
N ILE A 75 4.62 -20.33 -6.08
CA ILE A 75 3.67 -21.32 -6.60
C ILE A 75 4.22 -21.95 -7.89
N ASP A 76 4.45 -23.26 -7.87
CA ASP A 76 4.75 -24.01 -9.09
C ASP A 76 3.44 -24.39 -9.81
N VAL A 77 3.17 -23.70 -10.91
CA VAL A 77 1.96 -23.87 -11.71
C VAL A 77 1.87 -25.25 -12.37
N ASN A 78 3.00 -25.94 -12.56
CA ASN A 78 3.01 -27.28 -13.18
C ASN A 78 2.35 -28.33 -12.28
N LEU A 79 2.39 -28.15 -10.96
CA LEU A 79 1.81 -29.08 -9.99
C LEU A 79 0.28 -29.05 -9.98
N TYR A 80 -0.33 -27.97 -10.51
CA TYR A 80 -1.77 -27.71 -10.51
C TYR A 80 -2.41 -27.87 -11.90
N ASN A 81 -1.73 -28.47 -12.87
CA ASN A 81 -2.20 -28.56 -14.26
C ASN A 81 -3.55 -29.33 -14.39
N GLU A 82 -3.80 -30.28 -13.49
CA GLU A 82 -5.05 -31.05 -13.41
C GLU A 82 -6.09 -30.43 -12.44
N THR A 83 -5.67 -29.49 -11.58
CA THR A 83 -6.47 -28.94 -10.46
C THR A 83 -6.50 -27.41 -10.43
N VAL A 84 -6.57 -26.79 -11.61
CA VAL A 84 -6.74 -25.33 -11.80
C VAL A 84 -7.85 -24.69 -10.93
N PRO A 85 -9.05 -25.29 -10.73
CA PRO A 85 -10.08 -24.65 -9.90
C PRO A 85 -9.71 -24.54 -8.42
N VAL A 86 -8.87 -25.46 -7.90
CA VAL A 86 -8.38 -25.39 -6.51
C VAL A 86 -7.40 -24.24 -6.36
N LEU A 87 -6.54 -24.03 -7.36
CA LEU A 87 -5.62 -22.88 -7.39
C LEU A 87 -6.40 -21.55 -7.42
N MET A 88 -7.42 -21.42 -8.27
CA MET A 88 -8.25 -20.21 -8.32
C MET A 88 -8.97 -19.92 -7.00
N ALA A 89 -9.56 -20.95 -6.37
CA ALA A 89 -10.21 -20.78 -5.07
C ALA A 89 -9.21 -20.39 -3.96
N GLY A 90 -7.99 -20.95 -4.01
CA GLY A 90 -6.87 -20.58 -3.14
C GLY A 90 -6.53 -19.09 -3.24
N GLU A 91 -6.28 -18.58 -4.45
CA GLU A 91 -6.00 -17.16 -4.69
C GLU A 91 -7.13 -16.26 -4.18
N VAL A 92 -8.40 -16.58 -4.47
CA VAL A 92 -9.55 -15.79 -4.00
C VAL A 92 -9.60 -15.75 -2.47
N SER A 93 -9.38 -16.87 -1.78
CA SER A 93 -9.36 -16.89 -0.31
C SER A 93 -8.18 -16.10 0.28
N ALA A 94 -7.01 -16.11 -0.37
CA ALA A 94 -5.87 -15.31 0.05
C ALA A 94 -6.17 -13.80 -0.04
N MET A 95 -6.83 -13.36 -1.11
CA MET A 95 -7.24 -11.96 -1.28
C MET A 95 -8.25 -11.49 -0.23
N VAL A 96 -9.20 -12.35 0.13
CA VAL A 96 -10.14 -12.10 1.24
C VAL A 96 -9.34 -11.86 2.53
N GLY A 97 -8.44 -12.78 2.89
CA GLY A 97 -7.60 -12.63 4.08
C GLY A 97 -6.81 -11.30 4.15
N GLU A 98 -6.26 -10.81 3.04
CA GLU A 98 -5.59 -9.50 2.99
C GLU A 98 -6.56 -8.33 3.17
N SER A 99 -7.78 -8.45 2.66
CA SER A 99 -8.83 -7.43 2.73
C SER A 99 -9.26 -7.22 4.17
N GLU A 100 -9.59 -8.31 4.86
CA GLU A 100 -9.88 -8.28 6.29
C GLU A 100 -8.68 -7.82 7.10
N SER A 101 -7.47 -8.32 6.83
CA SER A 101 -6.27 -7.93 7.59
C SER A 101 -6.00 -6.44 7.50
N SER A 102 -6.20 -5.86 6.32
CA SER A 102 -6.08 -4.41 6.08
C SER A 102 -7.17 -3.62 6.82
N LEU A 103 -8.40 -4.13 6.85
CA LEU A 103 -9.51 -3.51 7.58
C LEU A 103 -9.35 -3.61 9.10
N ILE A 104 -8.97 -4.78 9.61
CA ILE A 104 -8.69 -5.02 11.02
C ILE A 104 -7.52 -4.16 11.49
N ARG A 105 -6.47 -4.00 10.67
CA ARG A 105 -5.40 -3.04 10.95
C ARG A 105 -5.95 -1.62 11.10
N ARG A 106 -6.93 -1.21 10.30
CA ARG A 106 -7.59 0.10 10.42
C ARG A 106 -8.42 0.22 11.70
N LEU A 107 -9.13 -0.83 12.11
CA LEU A 107 -9.94 -0.85 13.35
C LEU A 107 -9.07 -0.91 14.61
N ARG A 108 -8.04 -1.76 14.64
CA ARG A 108 -7.14 -1.95 15.78
C ARG A 108 -6.17 -0.78 15.95
N SER A 109 -5.75 -0.14 14.86
CA SER A 109 -4.83 0.99 14.93
C SER A 109 -5.51 2.32 15.24
N GLY A 110 -6.81 2.35 15.55
CA GLY A 110 -7.55 3.53 16.02
C GLY A 110 -7.05 4.85 15.42
N ALA A 111 -7.47 5.19 14.20
CA ALA A 111 -7.20 6.49 13.58
C ALA A 111 -5.72 6.89 13.36
N THR A 112 -4.77 5.95 13.23
CA THR A 112 -3.35 6.35 13.34
C THR A 112 -2.41 6.21 12.12
N VAL A 113 -2.76 5.47 11.06
CA VAL A 113 -1.84 5.35 9.90
C VAL A 113 -1.68 6.67 9.12
N PHE A 114 -2.72 7.52 9.10
CA PHE A 114 -2.67 8.84 8.45
C PHE A 114 -2.15 9.96 9.38
N ILE A 115 -2.35 9.78 10.70
CA ILE A 115 -2.17 10.85 11.70
C ILE A 115 -0.82 10.77 12.40
N ARG A 116 -0.25 9.59 12.69
CA ARG A 116 1.05 9.52 13.40
C ARG A 116 2.25 10.04 12.58
N PRO A 117 2.45 9.67 11.30
CA PRO A 117 3.56 10.26 10.54
C PRO A 117 3.34 11.75 10.27
N LEU A 118 2.09 12.19 10.08
CA LEU A 118 1.75 13.61 9.90
C LEU A 118 1.90 14.40 11.20
N LEU A 119 1.52 13.85 12.36
CA LEU A 119 1.74 14.48 13.67
C LEU A 119 3.20 14.44 14.07
N THR A 120 3.97 13.40 13.77
CA THR A 120 5.41 13.39 14.01
C THR A 120 6.11 14.41 13.10
N ALA A 121 5.72 14.52 11.82
CA ALA A 121 6.22 15.57 10.93
C ALA A 121 5.81 16.99 11.39
N CYS A 122 4.55 17.18 11.80
CA CYS A 122 4.08 18.42 12.42
C CYS A 122 4.77 18.72 13.75
N TYR A 123 5.09 17.71 14.57
CA TYR A 123 5.79 17.86 15.86
C TYR A 123 7.24 18.30 15.65
N ILE A 124 7.90 17.79 14.61
CA ILE A 124 9.24 18.25 14.20
C ILE A 124 9.18 19.69 13.65
N ARG A 125 8.08 20.10 13.00
CA ARG A 125 7.86 21.49 12.55
C ARG A 125 7.47 22.44 13.68
N PHE A 126 6.89 21.94 14.78
CA PHE A 126 6.53 22.72 15.97
C PHE A 126 7.62 22.75 17.05
N LYS A 127 8.78 22.13 16.84
CA LYS A 127 9.97 22.48 17.62
C LYS A 127 10.33 23.92 17.22
N PRO A 128 10.10 24.93 18.09
CA PRO A 128 10.45 26.30 17.75
C PRO A 128 11.91 26.34 17.36
N LYS A 129 12.22 27.05 16.27
CA LYS A 129 13.57 27.31 15.74
C LYS A 129 14.41 28.20 16.67
N ASP A 130 14.10 28.22 17.96
CA ASP A 130 14.68 29.08 18.98
C ASP A 130 15.28 28.25 20.12
N THR A 131 16.17 27.30 19.79
CA THR A 131 17.05 26.71 20.82
C THR A 131 18.50 26.56 20.36
N GLU A 132 18.92 27.31 19.34
CA GLU A 132 20.35 27.40 18.96
C GLU A 132 21.04 28.70 19.42
N ILE A 133 20.36 29.60 20.15
CA ILE A 133 20.94 30.92 20.49
C ILE A 133 21.04 31.21 22.01
N ILE A 134 20.49 30.38 22.91
CA ILE A 134 20.58 30.65 24.37
C ILE A 134 21.00 29.40 25.14
N SER A 135 22.32 29.15 25.19
CA SER A 135 23.08 28.84 26.41
C SER A 135 24.40 28.16 26.05
N ARG A 136 25.35 28.96 25.56
CA ARG A 136 26.72 28.78 26.02
C ARG A 136 26.70 29.07 27.52
N LYS A 137 26.75 28.05 28.37
CA LYS A 137 27.39 28.18 29.68
C LYS A 137 28.50 27.13 29.82
N PRO A 138 29.69 27.54 30.28
CA PRO A 138 30.83 26.65 30.39
C PRO A 138 30.53 25.54 31.38
N GLN A 139 30.91 24.32 31.02
CA GLN A 139 31.02 23.19 31.91
C GLN A 139 32.17 23.52 32.89
N PHE A 140 31.81 23.97 34.09
CA PHE A 140 32.61 23.85 35.31
C PHE A 140 31.85 22.91 36.25
#